data_AF-A0A6G3XJ41-F1
#
_entry.id   AF-A0A6G3XJ41-F1
#
_cell.length_a   1.000
_cell.length_b   1.000
_cell.length_c   1.000
_cell.angle_alpha   90.00
_cell.angle_beta   90.00
_cell.angle_gamma   90.00
#
_symmetry.space_group_name_H-M   'P 1'
#
loop_
_entity.id
_entity.type
_entity.pdbx_description
1 polymer ?
#
loop_
_entity_poly.entity_id
_entity_poly.type
_entity_poly.pdbx_seq_one_letter_code
_entity_poly.pdbx_strand_id
1 'polypeptide(L)'
;GPTHEEIFTQTVKDQCTSYKDLPVMLYQIQTKYRDEARPRSGVLRGREFQMKDSYSFDTTDEGLAHSYALHRAAYIKIFERLGLDHRIVSAVSGAMGGSASEEFLAPAAAGEDTFADCPNCDYAANT
;
A
#
# COMPACT_ATOMS: atom_id res chain seq x y z
N GLY A 1 7.32 10.32 10.28
CA GLY A 1 5.90 10.64 10.56
C GLY A 1 5.05 9.38 10.44
N PRO A 2 3.71 9.51 10.39
CA PRO A 2 2.80 8.38 10.17
C PRO A 2 2.86 7.82 8.74
N THR A 3 3.27 8.67 7.78
CA THR A 3 3.48 8.41 6.36
C THR A 3 4.36 9.55 5.77
N HIS A 4 4.74 9.51 4.48
CA HIS A 4 5.73 10.41 3.87
C HIS A 4 5.37 10.94 2.46
N GLU A 5 4.08 11.00 2.09
CA GLU A 5 3.60 11.53 0.80
C GLU A 5 4.23 12.90 0.50
N GLU A 6 4.20 13.84 1.46
CA GLU A 6 4.69 15.20 1.29
C GLU A 6 6.21 15.26 1.11
N ILE A 7 6.95 14.42 1.84
CA ILE A 7 8.42 14.39 1.78
C ILE A 7 8.89 13.81 0.45
N PHE A 8 8.29 12.72 -0.02
CA PHE A 8 8.61 12.16 -1.33
C PHE A 8 8.20 13.09 -2.46
N THR A 9 7.03 13.73 -2.35
CA THR A 9 6.57 14.73 -3.34
C THR A 9 7.55 15.89 -3.43
N GLN A 10 7.99 16.44 -2.29
CA GLN A 10 8.98 17.51 -2.27
C GLN A 10 10.33 17.06 -2.85
N THR A 11 10.77 15.85 -2.51
CA THR A 11 12.02 15.28 -3.04
C THR A 11 11.98 15.14 -4.56
N VAL A 12 10.91 14.57 -5.11
CA VAL A 12 10.77 14.41 -6.56
C VAL A 12 10.64 15.76 -7.26
N LYS A 13 9.89 16.70 -6.68
CA LYS A 13 9.81 18.07 -7.20
C LYS A 13 11.19 18.74 -7.33
N ASP A 14 12.07 18.52 -6.35
CA ASP A 14 13.40 19.15 -6.34
C ASP A 14 14.41 18.43 -7.26
N GLN A 15 14.25 17.11 -7.47
CA GLN A 15 15.23 16.28 -8.20
C GLN A 15 14.82 15.96 -9.64
N CYS A 16 13.53 15.80 -9.93
CA CYS A 16 12.99 15.51 -11.26
C CYS A 16 12.51 16.81 -11.88
N THR A 17 13.35 17.42 -12.72
CA THR A 17 13.07 18.74 -13.33
C THR A 17 12.54 18.63 -14.74
N SER A 18 12.59 17.44 -15.35
CA SER A 18 12.08 17.15 -16.68
C SER A 18 11.11 15.98 -16.67
N TYR A 19 10.16 15.98 -17.61
CA TYR A 19 9.34 14.80 -17.90
C TYR A 19 10.18 13.57 -18.29
N LYS A 20 11.42 13.79 -18.77
CA LYS A 20 12.36 12.70 -19.11
C LYS A 20 12.90 11.96 -17.89
N ASP A 21 12.79 12.55 -16.71
CA ASP A 21 13.18 11.93 -15.44
C ASP A 21 12.07 11.01 -14.90
N LEU A 22 10.92 10.95 -15.58
CA LEU A 22 9.75 10.15 -15.23
C LEU A 22 9.53 9.03 -16.28
N PRO A 23 9.00 7.87 -15.86
CA PRO A 23 8.48 7.57 -14.53
C PRO A 23 9.57 7.23 -13.51
N VAL A 24 9.30 7.50 -12.23
CA VAL A 24 10.16 7.09 -11.12
C VAL A 24 9.36 6.45 -10.00
N MET A 25 9.92 5.42 -9.36
CA MET A 25 9.38 4.83 -8.15
C MET A 25 10.42 4.89 -7.04
N LEU A 26 10.04 5.48 -5.92
CA LEU A 26 10.88 5.56 -4.74
C LEU A 26 10.23 4.74 -3.62
N TYR A 27 11.05 4.12 -2.78
CA TYR A 27 10.58 3.39 -1.62
C TYR A 27 11.57 3.47 -0.48
N GLN A 28 11.08 3.24 0.73
CA GLN A 28 11.91 3.08 1.92
C GLN A 28 11.35 1.99 2.80
N ILE A 29 12.17 1.47 3.72
CA ILE A 29 11.76 0.65 4.85
C ILE A 29 12.18 1.42 6.09
N GLN A 30 11.21 1.97 6.81
CA GLN A 30 11.50 2.91 7.89
C GLN A 30 10.45 2.81 8.99
N THR A 31 10.89 3.08 10.22
CA THR A 31 10.04 3.09 11.41
C THR A 31 9.07 4.26 11.37
N LYS A 32 7.78 3.97 11.44
CA LYS A 32 6.69 4.94 11.52
C LYS A 32 6.18 5.05 12.94
N TYR A 33 5.54 6.18 13.22
CA TYR A 33 4.81 6.41 14.45
C TYR A 33 3.39 6.85 14.15
N ARG A 34 2.41 6.19 14.74
CA ARG A 34 0.99 6.59 14.77
C ARG A 34 0.52 6.59 16.21
N ASP A 35 -0.10 7.67 16.65
CA ASP A 35 -0.63 7.77 18.01
C ASP A 35 -1.96 7.00 18.13
N GLU A 36 -1.86 5.67 18.09
CA GLU A 36 -2.99 4.77 18.25
C GLU A 36 -3.57 4.91 19.67
N ALA A 37 -4.85 5.25 19.73
CA ALA A 37 -5.58 5.49 20.97
C ALA A 37 -5.65 4.23 21.84
N ARG A 38 -5.75 3.05 21.20
CA ARG A 38 -5.80 1.75 21.89
C ARG A 38 -4.84 0.73 21.27
N PRO A 39 -3.54 0.78 21.59
CA PRO A 39 -2.57 -0.20 21.12
C PRO A 39 -2.91 -1.59 21.64
N ARG A 40 -2.88 -2.59 20.77
CA ARG A 40 -3.28 -3.98 21.09
C ARG A 40 -2.57 -4.97 20.17
N SER A 41 -2.71 -6.26 20.45
CA SER A 41 -2.24 -7.33 19.56
C SER A 41 -0.72 -7.30 19.25
N GLY A 42 0.08 -6.75 20.17
CA GLY A 42 1.53 -6.67 20.05
C GLY A 42 1.96 -5.89 18.81
N VAL A 43 2.71 -6.56 17.92
CA VAL A 43 3.24 -5.95 16.69
C VAL A 43 2.18 -5.60 15.66
N LEU A 44 0.99 -6.20 15.75
CA LEU A 44 -0.07 -6.00 14.76
C LEU A 44 -0.74 -4.63 14.89
N ARG A 45 -0.81 -4.06 16.10
CA ARG A 45 -1.43 -2.75 16.34
C ARG A 45 -0.71 -1.98 17.45
N GLY A 46 0.55 -1.62 17.17
CA GLY A 46 1.39 -0.76 18.01
C GLY A 46 1.33 0.72 17.62
N ARG A 47 2.06 1.55 18.37
CA ARG A 47 2.29 2.97 18.02
C ARG A 47 3.50 3.17 17.13
N GLU A 48 4.51 2.34 17.31
CA GLU A 48 5.71 2.32 16.49
C GLU A 48 5.78 0.99 15.74
N PHE A 49 6.02 1.06 14.42
CA PHE A 49 6.06 -0.11 13.56
C PHE A 49 6.96 0.14 12.34
N GLN A 50 7.56 -0.92 11.81
CA GLN A 50 8.26 -0.83 10.52
C GLN A 50 7.25 -0.86 9.37
N MET A 51 7.47 0.00 8.38
CA MET A 51 6.66 0.02 7.18
C MET A 51 7.53 0.20 5.95
N LYS A 52 7.19 -0.55 4.90
CA LYS A 52 7.66 -0.29 3.55
C LYS A 52 6.62 0.58 2.85
N ASP A 53 6.93 1.84 2.63
CA ASP A 53 6.14 2.80 1.85
C ASP A 53 6.78 2.99 0.46
N SER A 54 5.96 3.11 -0.59
CA SER A 54 6.40 3.36 -1.98
C SER A 54 5.57 4.47 -2.59
N TYR A 55 6.21 5.28 -3.42
CA TYR A 55 5.55 6.36 -4.15
C TYR A 55 6.04 6.34 -5.61
N SER A 56 5.13 6.17 -6.56
CA SER A 56 5.40 6.31 -8.00
C SER A 56 4.98 7.70 -8.47
N PHE A 57 5.72 8.21 -9.45
CA PHE A 57 5.44 9.48 -10.11
C PHE A 57 5.47 9.25 -11.62
N ASP A 58 4.34 9.50 -12.25
CA ASP A 58 4.06 9.24 -13.66
C ASP A 58 3.48 10.49 -14.31
N THR A 59 3.70 10.66 -15.61
CA THR A 59 3.19 11.82 -16.37
C THR A 59 1.80 11.61 -16.96
N THR A 60 1.32 10.37 -17.03
CA THR A 60 0.01 10.01 -17.61
C THR A 60 -0.69 8.96 -16.75
N ASP A 61 -2.02 8.87 -16.90
CA ASP A 61 -2.83 7.88 -16.20
C ASP A 61 -2.48 6.44 -16.62
N GLU A 62 -2.09 6.22 -17.87
CA GLU A 62 -1.61 4.91 -18.33
C GLU A 62 -0.28 4.52 -17.68
N GLY A 63 0.61 5.50 -17.48
CA GLY A 63 1.86 5.31 -16.73
C GLY A 63 1.56 4.94 -15.28
N LEU A 64 0.67 5.68 -14.64
CA LEU A 64 0.21 5.40 -13.28
C LEU A 64 -0.40 3.99 -13.16
N ALA A 65 -1.24 3.58 -14.11
CA ALA A 65 -1.83 2.24 -14.14
C ALA A 65 -0.76 1.14 -14.30
N HIS A 66 0.27 1.38 -15.11
CA HIS A 66 1.40 0.46 -15.23
C HIS A 66 2.22 0.39 -13.93
N SER A 67 2.53 1.54 -13.31
CA SER A 67 3.21 1.61 -12.02
C SER A 67 2.45 0.87 -10.93
N TYR A 68 1.14 1.07 -10.86
CA TYR A 68 0.23 0.36 -9.96
C TYR A 68 0.29 -1.16 -10.16
N ALA A 69 0.23 -1.63 -11.42
CA ALA A 69 0.33 -3.05 -11.74
C ALA A 69 1.69 -3.66 -11.33
N LEU A 70 2.78 -2.89 -11.45
CA LEU A 70 4.10 -3.30 -10.99
C LEU A 70 4.17 -3.44 -9.47
N HIS A 71 3.59 -2.49 -8.70
CA HIS A 71 3.46 -2.63 -7.25
C HIS A 71 2.64 -3.86 -6.88
N ARG A 72 1.47 -4.05 -7.49
CA ARG A 72 0.61 -5.21 -7.25
C ARG A 72 1.36 -6.52 -7.46
N ALA A 73 2.05 -6.67 -8.60
CA ALA A 73 2.83 -7.86 -8.91
C ALA A 73 4.01 -8.07 -7.94
N ALA A 74 4.64 -6.99 -7.47
CA ALA A 74 5.71 -7.07 -6.48
C ALA A 74 5.19 -7.55 -5.12
N TYR A 75 4.04 -7.04 -4.66
CA TYR A 75 3.44 -7.45 -3.38
C TYR A 75 3.01 -8.92 -3.39
N ILE A 76 2.39 -9.39 -4.48
CA ILE A 76 2.07 -10.82 -4.66
C ILE A 76 3.33 -11.67 -4.46
N LYS A 77 4.41 -11.36 -5.19
CA LYS A 77 5.68 -12.10 -5.08
C LYS A 77 6.30 -12.02 -3.69
N ILE A 78 6.18 -10.89 -2.99
CA ILE A 78 6.68 -10.72 -1.63
C ILE A 78 5.94 -11.68 -0.69
N PHE A 79 4.62 -11.69 -0.71
CA PHE A 79 3.81 -12.53 0.18
C PHE A 79 3.93 -14.02 -0.15
N GLU A 80 4.00 -14.39 -1.43
CA GLU A 80 4.29 -15.76 -1.87
C GLU A 80 5.65 -16.24 -1.33
N ARG A 81 6.69 -15.40 -1.44
CA ARG A 81 8.04 -15.74 -0.92
C ARG A 81 8.09 -15.84 0.61
N LEU A 82 7.22 -15.11 1.30
CA LEU A 82 7.07 -15.19 2.76
C LEU A 82 6.21 -16.38 3.19
N GLY A 83 5.56 -17.09 2.26
CA GLY A 83 4.67 -18.20 2.56
C GLY A 83 3.35 -17.77 3.21
N LEU A 84 2.91 -16.53 2.95
CA LEU A 84 1.66 -16.00 3.50
C LEU A 84 0.50 -16.23 2.53
N ASP A 85 -0.55 -16.90 3.03
CA ASP A 85 -1.85 -16.88 2.36
C ASP A 85 -2.42 -15.46 2.42
N HIS A 86 -2.81 -14.92 1.26
CA HIS A 86 -3.30 -13.56 1.14
C HIS A 86 -4.43 -13.45 0.13
N ARG A 87 -5.34 -12.52 0.39
CA ARG A 87 -6.45 -12.13 -0.48
C ARG A 87 -6.27 -10.68 -0.88
N ILE A 88 -6.43 -10.41 -2.16
CA ILE A 88 -6.40 -9.04 -2.70
C ILE A 88 -7.85 -8.59 -2.79
N VAL A 89 -8.19 -7.54 -2.03
CA VAL A 89 -9.56 -7.03 -1.95
C VAL A 89 -9.60 -5.59 -2.43
N SER A 90 -10.69 -5.19 -3.10
CA SER A 90 -10.93 -3.78 -3.39
C SER A 90 -11.17 -3.03 -2.08
N ALA A 91 -10.53 -1.87 -1.93
CA ALA A 91 -10.60 -1.05 -0.74
C ALA A 91 -11.05 0.39 -1.04
N VAL A 92 -11.46 1.10 0.00
CA VAL A 92 -11.81 2.52 -0.11
C VAL A 92 -10.54 3.35 0.05
N SER A 93 -10.23 4.23 -0.91
CA SER A 93 -9.00 5.03 -0.92
C SER A 93 -8.83 6.00 0.28
N GLY A 94 -9.88 6.16 1.09
CA GLY A 94 -9.85 6.88 2.36
C GLY A 94 -9.28 8.30 2.26
N ALA A 95 -8.58 8.72 3.31
CA ALA A 95 -7.94 10.04 3.39
C ALA A 95 -6.71 10.20 2.47
N MET A 96 -6.21 9.11 1.88
CA MET A 96 -5.09 9.16 0.94
C MET A 96 -5.54 9.55 -0.48
N GLY A 97 -6.85 9.50 -0.77
CA GLY A 97 -7.42 9.89 -2.07
C GLY A 97 -7.15 8.88 -3.18
N GLY A 98 -7.79 9.06 -4.34
CA GLY A 98 -7.62 8.19 -5.52
C GLY A 98 -8.86 7.35 -5.87
N SER A 99 -8.88 6.82 -7.08
CA SER A 99 -10.01 6.07 -7.67
C SER A 99 -9.88 4.55 -7.60
N ALA A 100 -8.67 4.02 -7.40
CA ALA A 100 -8.39 2.60 -7.29
C ALA A 100 -7.52 2.33 -6.05
N SER A 101 -7.95 1.39 -5.23
CA SER A 101 -7.25 0.97 -4.02
C SER A 101 -7.49 -0.52 -3.79
N GLU A 102 -6.43 -1.26 -3.53
CA GLU A 102 -6.47 -2.67 -3.14
C GLU A 102 -5.75 -2.87 -1.81
N GLU A 103 -6.29 -3.76 -0.98
CA GLU A 103 -5.68 -4.22 0.25
C GLU A 103 -5.28 -5.70 0.12
N PHE A 104 -4.13 -6.04 0.72
CA PHE A 104 -3.66 -7.41 0.81
C PHE A 104 -3.93 -7.91 2.23
N LEU A 105 -4.95 -8.73 2.38
CA LEU A 105 -5.38 -9.26 3.67
C LEU A 105 -4.87 -10.68 3.86
N ALA A 106 -4.25 -10.97 5.00
CA ALA A 106 -3.86 -12.33 5.40
C ALA A 106 -4.97 -12.94 6.28
N PRO A 107 -5.75 -13.93 5.80
CA PRO A 107 -6.87 -14.47 6.56
C PRO A 107 -6.42 -15.08 7.90
N ALA A 108 -7.00 -14.60 8.99
CA ALA A 108 -6.73 -15.12 10.33
C ALA A 108 -7.98 -14.99 11.21
N ALA A 109 -8.23 -15.97 12.07
CA ALA A 109 -9.36 -15.94 12.99
C ALA A 109 -9.33 -14.75 13.98
N ALA A 110 -8.13 -14.19 14.22
CA ALA A 110 -7.92 -13.01 15.04
C ALA A 110 -7.82 -11.70 14.24
N GLY A 111 -8.10 -11.73 12.93
CA GLY A 111 -8.08 -10.55 12.06
C GLY A 111 -9.10 -9.50 12.51
N GLU A 112 -8.73 -8.23 12.38
CA GLU A 112 -9.61 -7.11 12.76
C GLU A 112 -10.53 -6.66 11.61
N ASP A 113 -10.17 -7.02 10.37
CA ASP A 113 -10.93 -6.67 9.16
C ASP A 113 -11.91 -7.78 8.76
N THR A 114 -13.08 -7.38 8.28
CA THR A 114 -14.05 -8.27 7.64
C THR A 114 -14.11 -7.91 6.17
N PHE A 115 -14.09 -8.92 5.30
CA PHE A 115 -14.22 -8.71 3.86
C PHE A 115 -15.20 -9.73 3.29
N ALA A 116 -15.91 -9.32 2.23
CA ALA A 116 -16.72 -10.23 1.45
C ALA A 116 -15.82 -10.97 0.47
N ASP A 117 -15.88 -12.31 0.48
CA ASP A 117 -15.16 -13.18 -0.45
C ASP A 117 -16.19 -13.97 -1.28
N CYS A 118 -16.11 -13.90 -2.60
CA CYS A 118 -16.96 -14.65 -3.51
C CYS A 118 -16.34 -16.03 -3.75
N PRO A 119 -16.89 -17.14 -3.24
CA PRO A 119 -16.28 -18.45 -3.43
C PRO A 119 -16.35 -18.95 -4.89
N ASN A 120 -17.11 -18.27 -5.75
CA ASN A 120 -17.41 -18.67 -7.12
C ASN A 120 -16.96 -17.63 -8.17
N CYS A 121 -16.25 -16.58 -7.75
CA CYS A 121 -15.73 -15.52 -8.62
C CYS A 121 -14.54 -14.80 -7.97
N ASP A 122 -13.68 -14.14 -8.74
CA ASP A 122 -12.48 -13.45 -8.21
C ASP A 122 -12.79 -12.12 -7.48
N TYR A 123 -14.04 -11.92 -7.05
CA TYR A 123 -14.46 -10.70 -6.36
C TYR A 123 -14.24 -10.82 -4.86
N ALA A 124 -13.44 -9.90 -4.32
CA ALA A 124 -13.36 -9.67 -2.89
C ALA A 124 -13.28 -8.17 -2.59
N ALA A 125 -13.98 -7.72 -1.56
CA ALA A 125 -14.05 -6.31 -1.17
C ALA A 125 -14.12 -6.17 0.35
N ASN A 126 -13.44 -5.15 0.87
CA ASN A 126 -13.57 -4.77 2.27
C ASN A 126 -15.01 -4.24 2.52
N THR A 127 -15.61 -4.60 3.67
CA THR A 127 -17.01 -4.27 4.03
C THR A 127 -17.11 -3.16 5.07
#